data_AF-A0A852J3C7-F1
#
_entry.id   AF-A0A852J3C7-F1
#
_cell.length_a   1.000
_cell.length_b   1.000
_cell.length_c   1.000
_cell.angle_alpha   90.00
_cell.angle_beta   90.00
_cell.angle_gamma   90.00
#
_symmetry.space_group_name_H-M   'P 1'
#
loop_
_entity.id
_entity.type
_entity.pdbx_description
1 polymer ?
#
loop_
_entity_poly.entity_id
_entity_poly.type
_entity_poly.pdbx_seq_one_letter_code
_entity_poly.pdbx_strand_id
1 'polypeptide(L)'
;TPSALSPYRDTAGQERFKTITTAYYRGAVGIILVYDITDAKSFENIQNWMKSIKENASAGVERLLIGNKCDMESKRKVQREEAEKVR
;
A
#
# COMPACT_ATOMS: atom_id res chain seq x y z
N THR A 1 -32.97 2.58 -32.15
CA THR A 1 -31.62 2.03 -32.37
C THR A 1 -30.64 2.85 -31.56
N PRO A 2 -29.65 2.21 -30.91
CA PRO A 2 -29.55 2.27 -29.45
C PRO A 2 -28.39 3.12 -28.90
N SER A 3 -28.69 3.72 -27.75
CA SER A 3 -27.87 4.07 -26.59
C SER A 3 -26.40 4.44 -26.80
N ALA A 4 -26.12 5.73 -26.59
CA ALA A 4 -24.83 6.24 -26.19
C ALA A 4 -24.39 5.61 -24.85
N LEU A 5 -23.61 4.53 -24.93
CA LEU A 5 -22.82 4.02 -23.81
C LEU A 5 -21.64 4.96 -23.60
N SER A 6 -21.68 5.70 -22.49
CA SER A 6 -20.57 6.48 -21.95
C SER A 6 -19.35 5.57 -21.76
N PRO A 7 -18.15 5.95 -22.25
CA PRO A 7 -16.94 5.11 -22.19
C PRO A 7 -16.29 5.05 -20.79
N TYR A 8 -16.91 5.62 -19.76
CA TYR A 8 -16.37 5.57 -18.40
C TYR A 8 -16.77 4.26 -17.75
N ARG A 9 -15.89 3.28 -17.91
CA ARG A 9 -15.87 1.99 -17.24
C ARG A 9 -16.34 2.09 -15.78
N ASP A 10 -17.39 1.35 -15.46
CA ASP A 10 -17.59 0.74 -14.15
C ASP A 10 -16.38 -0.14 -13.82
N THR A 11 -15.50 0.29 -12.91
CA THR A 11 -14.62 -0.63 -12.17
C THR A 11 -15.35 -1.18 -10.95
N ALA A 12 -16.49 -1.84 -11.19
CA ALA A 12 -17.01 -2.79 -10.23
C ALA A 12 -16.02 -3.97 -10.17
N GLY A 13 -15.30 -4.08 -9.05
CA GLY A 13 -14.37 -5.18 -8.80
C GLY A 13 -13.02 -5.02 -9.48
N GLN A 14 -12.16 -4.17 -8.93
CA GLN A 14 -10.73 -4.43 -8.98
C GLN A 14 -10.16 -4.54 -7.58
N GLU A 15 -10.20 -5.78 -7.07
CA GLU A 15 -9.25 -6.35 -6.11
C GLU A 15 -7.80 -6.37 -6.65
N ARG A 16 -7.45 -5.48 -7.60
CA ARG A 16 -6.14 -5.41 -8.27
C ARG A 16 -5.37 -4.15 -7.89
N PHE A 17 -5.46 -3.69 -6.66
CA PHE A 17 -4.44 -2.78 -6.12
C PHE A 17 -3.17 -3.57 -5.75
N LYS A 18 -2.57 -4.23 -6.75
CA LYS A 18 -1.19 -4.73 -6.76
C LYS A 18 -0.39 -4.03 -7.86
N THR A 19 -0.68 -2.76 -8.13
CA THR A 19 0.11 -1.97 -9.07
C THR A 19 0.92 -0.96 -8.28
N ILE A 20 2.07 -1.39 -7.79
CA ILE A 20 3.22 -0.49 -7.71
C ILE A 20 4.35 -1.17 -8.46
N THR A 21 4.44 -0.72 -9.70
CA THR A 21 5.32 -1.11 -10.77
C THR A 21 6.78 -1.00 -10.31
N THR A 22 7.49 -2.13 -10.33
CA THR A 22 8.94 -2.25 -10.12
C THR A 22 9.79 -1.32 -11.01
N ALA A 23 9.19 -0.73 -12.05
CA ALA A 23 9.82 0.24 -12.93
C ALA A 23 10.17 1.60 -12.27
N TYR A 24 9.63 1.93 -11.09
CA TYR A 24 9.88 3.22 -10.43
C TYR A 24 10.98 3.20 -9.35
N TYR A 25 11.55 2.04 -9.02
CA TYR A 25 12.61 1.97 -7.99
C TYR A 25 13.93 2.64 -8.44
N ARG A 26 14.17 2.78 -9.75
CA ARG A 26 15.32 3.53 -10.29
C ARG A 26 14.94 5.00 -10.48
N GLY A 27 15.19 5.81 -9.44
CA GLY A 27 15.03 7.27 -9.48
C GLY A 27 14.00 7.84 -8.50
N ALA A 28 13.26 7.01 -7.77
CA ALA A 28 12.38 7.48 -6.71
C ALA A 28 13.19 8.01 -5.51
N VAL A 29 12.84 9.21 -5.06
CA VAL A 29 13.41 9.86 -3.85
C VAL A 29 12.81 9.24 -2.57
N GLY A 30 11.60 8.68 -2.65
CA GLY A 30 10.98 7.99 -1.52
C GLY A 30 9.89 7.01 -1.92
N ILE A 31 9.59 6.09 -1.00
CA ILE A 31 8.58 5.05 -1.12
C ILE A 31 7.54 5.22 -0.02
N ILE A 32 6.27 5.19 -0.39
CA ILE A 32 5.15 5.24 0.55
C ILE A 32 4.48 3.86 0.58
N LEU A 33 4.36 3.32 1.79
CA LEU A 33 3.77 2.02 2.09
C LEU A 33 2.50 2.27 2.89
N VAL A 34 1.36 1.80 2.40
CA VAL A 34 0.06 2.01 3.06
C VAL A 34 -0.53 0.66 3.41
N TYR A 35 -0.93 0.48 4.67
CA TYR A 35 -1.68 -0.70 5.14
C TYR A 35 -3.01 -0.27 5.75
N ASP A 36 -3.91 -1.22 5.97
CA ASP A 36 -5.20 -1.00 6.62
C ASP A 36 -5.10 -1.44 8.09
N ILE A 37 -5.42 -0.55 9.04
CA ILE A 37 -5.32 -0.87 10.48
C ILE A 37 -6.27 -1.98 10.93
N THR A 38 -7.33 -2.25 10.15
CA THR A 38 -8.34 -3.27 10.41
C THR A 38 -8.01 -4.63 9.76
N ASP A 39 -6.95 -4.69 8.95
CA ASP A 39 -6.54 -5.89 8.22
C ASP A 39 -5.07 -6.26 8.49
N ALA A 40 -4.86 -7.22 9.39
CA ALA A 40 -3.53 -7.67 9.77
C ALA A 40 -2.72 -8.25 8.58
N LYS A 41 -3.41 -8.84 7.60
CA LYS A 41 -2.77 -9.42 6.40
C LYS A 41 -2.17 -8.33 5.51
N SER A 42 -2.80 -7.16 5.42
CA SER A 42 -2.27 -5.99 4.73
C SER A 42 -0.94 -5.53 5.36
N PHE A 43 -0.84 -5.57 6.69
CA PHE A 43 0.38 -5.21 7.40
C PHE A 43 1.50 -6.24 7.22
N GLU A 44 1.18 -7.54 7.28
CA GLU A 44 2.15 -8.61 6.99
C GLU A 44 2.74 -8.47 5.58
N ASN A 45 1.90 -8.14 4.59
CA ASN A 45 2.38 -7.86 3.24
C ASN A 45 3.37 -6.69 3.21
N ILE A 46 3.12 -5.60 3.95
CA ILE A 46 4.03 -4.46 4.01
C ILE A 46 5.38 -4.84 4.62
N GLN A 47 5.43 -5.72 5.63
CA GLN A 47 6.70 -6.21 6.16
C GLN A 47 7.53 -6.96 5.10
N ASN A 48 6.87 -7.76 4.25
CA ASN A 48 7.53 -8.44 3.14
C ASN A 48 8.03 -7.43 2.09
N TRP A 49 7.22 -6.43 1.74
CA TRP A 49 7.64 -5.36 0.83
C TRP A 49 8.84 -4.58 1.38
N MET A 50 8.91 -4.30 2.68
CA MET A 50 10.06 -3.61 3.25
C MET A 50 11.34 -4.41 3.24
N LYS A 51 11.28 -5.73 3.40
CA LYS A 51 12.45 -6.59 3.19
C LYS A 51 12.96 -6.46 1.76
N SER A 52 12.06 -6.60 0.77
CA SER A 52 12.42 -6.48 -0.64
C SER A 52 12.96 -5.08 -0.99
N ILE A 53 12.39 -4.01 -0.44
CA ILE A 53 12.89 -2.65 -0.63
C ILE A 53 14.29 -2.50 -0.03
N LYS A 54 14.53 -3.02 1.19
CA LYS A 54 15.84 -2.96 1.83
C LYS A 54 16.92 -3.72 1.04
N GLU A 55 16.55 -4.80 0.37
CA GLU A 55 17.45 -5.61 -0.45
C GLU A 55 17.73 -5.00 -1.84
N ASN A 56 16.77 -4.27 -2.41
CA ASN A 56 16.82 -3.84 -3.82
C ASN A 56 16.93 -2.32 -4.03
N ALA A 57 16.62 -1.49 -3.03
CA ALA A 57 16.65 -0.04 -3.15
C ALA A 57 18.04 0.53 -2.83
N SER A 58 18.34 1.70 -3.43
CA SER A 58 19.57 2.43 -3.15
C SER A 58 19.54 3.02 -1.73
N ALA A 59 20.71 3.22 -1.11
CA ALA A 59 20.84 3.61 0.29
C ALA A 59 20.20 4.97 0.67
N GLY A 60 19.75 5.76 -0.30
CA GLY A 60 19.12 7.07 -0.10
C GLY A 60 17.60 7.12 -0.28
N VAL A 61 16.93 5.98 -0.42
CA VAL A 61 15.47 5.97 -0.61
C VAL A 61 14.75 6.10 0.74
N GLU A 62 14.10 7.24 0.96
CA GLU A 62 13.29 7.48 2.15
C GLU A 62 12.02 6.62 2.12
N ARG A 63 11.61 6.10 3.29
CA ARG A 63 10.47 5.19 3.42
C ARG A 63 9.44 5.76 4.39
N LEU A 64 8.20 5.84 3.96
CA LEU A 64 7.07 6.29 4.78
C LEU A 64 6.04 5.18 4.91
N LEU A 65 5.70 4.80 6.14
CA LEU A 65 4.65 3.85 6.45
C LEU A 65 3.39 4.58 6.92
N ILE A 66 2.23 4.27 6.33
CA ILE A 66 0.95 4.91 6.62
C ILE A 66 -0.09 3.84 6.97
N GLY A 67 -0.67 3.93 8.17
CA GLY A 67 -1.86 3.17 8.55
C GLY A 67 -3.13 3.90 8.10
N ASN A 68 -3.89 3.29 7.19
CA ASN A 68 -5.15 3.79 6.68
C ASN A 68 -6.35 3.27 7.49
N LYS A 69 -7.51 3.91 7.34
CA LYS A 69 -8.78 3.62 8.05
C LYS A 69 -8.75 3.85 9.56
N CYS A 70 -8.03 4.90 9.99
CA CYS A 70 -7.93 5.30 11.39
C CYS A 70 -9.27 5.68 12.04
N ASP A 71 -10.31 5.93 11.25
CA ASP A 71 -11.69 6.09 11.70
C ASP A 71 -12.27 4.80 12.31
N MET A 72 -11.75 3.61 11.93
CA MET A 72 -12.21 2.31 12.41
C MET A 72 -11.40 1.78 13.61
N GLU A 73 -11.06 2.65 14.57
CA GLU A 73 -10.20 2.32 15.72
C GLU A 73 -10.71 1.11 16.52
N SER A 74 -12.04 0.99 16.69
CA SER A 74 -12.65 -0.13 17.41
C SER A 74 -12.45 -1.49 16.73
N LYS A 75 -12.07 -1.51 15.45
CA LYS A 75 -11.77 -2.72 14.66
C LYS A 75 -10.28 -2.86 14.38
N ARG A 76 -9.43 -2.05 15.04
CA ARG A 76 -7.97 -2.11 14.89
C ARG A 76 -7.48 -3.51 15.22
N LYS A 77 -6.77 -4.10 14.25
CA LYS A 77 -6.05 -5.37 14.40
C LYS A 77 -4.55 -5.18 14.47
N VAL A 78 -4.06 -4.02 14.00
CA VAL A 78 -2.63 -3.67 14.01
C VAL A 78 -2.39 -2.54 15.00
N GLN A 79 -1.67 -2.85 16.08
CA GLN A 79 -1.32 -1.87 17.09
C GLN A 79 -0.31 -0.86 16.56
N ARG A 80 -0.40 0.39 17.05
CA ARG A 80 0.52 1.45 16.62
C ARG A 80 1.97 1.12 16.98
N GLU A 81 2.21 0.57 18.16
CA GLU A 81 3.57 0.20 18.59
C GLU A 81 4.21 -0.85 17.67
N GLU A 82 3.41 -1.80 17.16
CA GLU A 82 3.90 -2.81 16.21
C GLU A 82 4.25 -2.20 14.86
N ALA A 83 3.49 -1.20 14.40
CA ALA A 83 3.79 -0.47 13.17
C ALA A 83 5.04 0.43 13.31
N GLU A 84 5.27 1.01 14.48
CA GLU A 84 6.45 1.86 14.74
C GLU A 84 7.76 1.07 14.74
N LYS A 85 7.73 -0.19 15.19
CA LYS A 85 8.90 -1.10 15.15
C LYS A 85 9.34 -1.47 13.73
N VAL A 86 8.48 -1.21 12.74
CA VAL A 86 8.61 -1.72 11.38
C VAL A 86 9.29 -0.69 10.44
N ARG A 87 9.79 0.44 10.98
CA ARG A 87 10.51 1.51 10.26
C ARG A 87 11.86 1.09 9.64
#